data_AF-A0A6L3X7C3-F1
#
_entry.id   AF-A0A6L3X7C3-F1
#
_cell.length_a   1.000
_cell.length_b   1.000
_cell.length_c   1.000
_cell.angle_alpha   90.00
_cell.angle_beta   90.00
_cell.angle_gamma   90.00
#
_symmetry.space_group_name_H-M   'P 1'
#
loop_
_entity.id
_entity.type
_entity.pdbx_description
1 polymer ?
#
loop_
_entity_poly.entity_id
_entity_poly.type
_entity_poly.pdbx_seq_one_letter_code
_entity_poly.pdbx_strand_id
1 'polypeptide(L)' 'SLCEQLHQLGYLTLEAENGEQALNMLDASPDIGMFISDLMLPGGLSGAEVIGHVRSHYPQLRVLLISGQDLRPAHN' A
#
# COMPACT_ATOMS: atom_id res chain seq x y z
N SER A 1 -2.40 -13.76 -2.95
CA SER A 1 -2.03 -12.45 -2.38
C SER A 1 -3.29 -11.68 -1.97
N LEU A 2 -3.15 -10.56 -1.26
CA LEU A 2 -4.29 -9.68 -0.97
C LEU A 2 -5.01 -9.22 -2.26
N CYS A 3 -4.24 -8.93 -3.32
CA CYS A 3 -4.76 -8.59 -4.63
C CYS A 3 -5.68 -9.67 -5.22
N GLU A 4 -5.28 -10.95 -5.15
CA GLU A 4 -6.12 -12.06 -5.63
C GLU A 4 -7.46 -12.15 -4.89
N GLN A 5 -7.45 -11.98 -3.56
CA GLN A 5 -8.68 -12.01 -2.76
C GLN A 5 -9.62 -10.85 -3.14
N LEU A 6 -9.07 -9.65 -3.33
CA LEU A 6 -9.83 -8.49 -3.77
C LEU A 6 -10.37 -8.65 -5.20
N HIS A 7 -9.60 -9.25 -6.11
CA HIS A 7 -10.06 -9.60 -7.44
C HIS A 7 -11.26 -10.56 -7.40
N GLN A 8 -11.23 -11.57 -6.54
CA GLN A 8 -12.37 -12.49 -6.36
C GLN A 8 -13.63 -11.81 -5.82
N LEU A 9 -13.47 -10.71 -5.09
CA LEU A 9 -14.57 -9.88 -4.60
C LEU A 9 -15.06 -8.85 -5.64
N GLY A 10 -14.47 -8.83 -6.84
CA GLY A 10 -14.87 -7.96 -7.96
C GLY A 10 -14.16 -6.61 -8.02
N TYR A 11 -13.12 -6.38 -7.21
CA TYR A 11 -12.31 -5.17 -7.28
C TYR A 11 -11.20 -5.32 -8.33
N LEU A 12 -10.87 -4.23 -9.03
CA LEU A 12 -9.64 -4.15 -9.81
C LEU A 12 -8.50 -3.74 -8.87
N THR A 13 -7.35 -4.43 -8.95
CA THR A 13 -6.19 -4.10 -8.13
C THR A 13 -4.95 -3.88 -8.98
N LEU A 14 -4.09 -2.98 -8.50
CA LEU A 14 -2.76 -2.74 -9.03
C LEU A 14 -1.77 -3.05 -7.92
N GLU A 15 -0.78 -3.88 -8.21
CA GLU A 15 0.23 -4.31 -7.24
C GLU A 15 1.53 -3.56 -7.48
N ALA A 16 2.10 -3.00 -6.40
CA ALA A 16 3.37 -2.32 -6.42
C ALA A 16 4.36 -3.03 -5.49
N GLU A 17 5.57 -3.26 -5.99
CA GLU A 17 6.65 -3.95 -5.28
C GLU A 17 7.34 -3.04 -4.25
N ASN A 18 7.21 -1.72 -4.39
CA ASN A 18 7.81 -0.72 -3.50
C ASN A 18 7.06 0.61 -3.52
N GLY A 19 7.46 1.53 -2.65
CA GLY A 19 6.86 2.85 -2.50
C GLY A 19 6.91 3.72 -3.76
N GLU A 20 8.02 3.73 -4.50
CA GLU A 20 8.17 4.56 -5.71
C GLU A 20 7.22 4.11 -6.81
N GLN A 21 7.14 2.79 -7.04
CA GLN A 21 6.20 2.23 -8.01
C GLN A 21 4.76 2.53 -7.63
N ALA A 22 4.43 2.43 -6.34
CA ALA A 22 3.09 2.73 -5.82
C ALA A 22 2.68 4.20 -6.10
N LEU A 23 3.59 5.15 -5.88
CA LEU A 23 3.33 6.57 -6.17
C LEU A 23 3.16 6.82 -7.67
N ASN A 24 4.03 6.24 -8.51
CA ASN A 24 3.90 6.36 -9.96
C ASN A 24 2.57 5.78 -10.49
N MET A 25 2.09 4.68 -9.90
CA MET A 25 0.78 4.10 -10.25
C MET A 25 -0.39 5.00 -9.85
N LEU A 26 -0.31 5.64 -8.67
CA LEU A 26 -1.31 6.63 -8.24
C LEU A 26 -1.37 7.83 -9.18
N ASP A 27 -0.23 8.36 -9.60
CA ASP A 27 -0.17 9.46 -10.56
C ASP A 27 -0.75 9.08 -11.93
N ALA A 28 -0.51 7.85 -12.38
CA ALA A 28 -0.98 7.36 -13.67
C ALA A 28 -2.48 6.95 -13.67
N SER A 29 -3.06 6.70 -12.50
CA SER A 29 -4.39 6.08 -12.37
C SER A 29 -5.31 6.87 -11.43
N PRO A 30 -5.96 7.93 -11.93
CA PRO A 30 -6.79 8.82 -11.12
C PRO A 30 -8.04 8.15 -10.53
N ASP A 31 -8.42 6.98 -11.04
CA ASP A 31 -9.62 6.23 -10.60
C ASP A 31 -9.37 5.33 -9.38
N ILE A 32 -8.14 5.29 -8.84
CA ILE A 32 -7.85 4.52 -7.63
C ILE A 32 -8.63 5.11 -6.45
N GLY A 33 -9.57 4.34 -5.92
CA GLY A 33 -10.42 4.76 -4.79
C GLY A 33 -9.91 4.33 -3.40
N MET A 34 -8.86 3.50 -3.35
CA MET A 34 -8.25 3.04 -2.10
C MET A 34 -6.78 2.67 -2.30
N PHE A 35 -5.95 3.09 -1.36
CA PHE A 35 -4.54 2.72 -1.24
C PHE A 35 -4.36 1.77 -0.05
N ILE A 36 -3.80 0.59 -0.28
CA ILE A 36 -3.51 -0.39 0.77
C ILE A 36 -2.01 -0.62 0.80
N SER A 37 -1.39 -0.52 1.98
CA SER A 37 0.06 -0.66 2.11
C SER A 37 0.48 -1.21 3.47
N ASP A 38 1.62 -1.90 3.51
CA ASP A 38 2.31 -2.23 4.76
C ASP A 38 3.12 -1.02 5.24
N LEU A 39 3.41 -0.96 6.55
CA LEU A 39 4.37 -0.01 7.10
C LEU A 39 5.81 -0.33 6.66
N MET A 40 6.11 -1.62 6.46
CA MET A 40 7.43 -2.10 6.04
C MET A 40 7.44 -2.32 4.54
N LEU A 41 7.81 -1.30 3.78
CA LEU A 41 8.05 -1.39 2.34
C LEU A 41 9.55 -1.56 2.06
N PRO A 42 9.93 -2.42 1.09
CA PRO A 42 11.29 -2.43 0.56
C PRO A 42 11.53 -1.19 -0.34
N GLY A 43 12.79 -0.82 -0.51
CA GLY A 43 13.20 0.27 -1.42
C GLY A 43 13.80 1.48 -0.72
N GLY A 44 13.87 2.60 -1.45
CA GLY A 44 14.48 3.85 -0.96
C GLY A 44 13.54 4.72 -0.12
N LEU A 45 12.23 4.60 -0.32
CA LEU A 45 11.21 5.32 0.46
C LEU A 45 10.68 4.45 1.59
N SER A 46 10.66 5.00 2.81
CA SER A 46 9.97 4.36 3.93
C SER A 46 8.45 4.41 3.74
N GLY A 47 7.73 3.45 4.34
CA GLY A 47 6.27 3.45 4.32
C GLY A 47 5.66 4.74 4.90
N ALA A 48 6.31 5.36 5.89
CA ALA A 48 5.88 6.63 6.45
C ALA A 48 5.98 7.78 5.43
N GLU A 49 7.06 7.84 4.65
CA GLU A 49 7.24 8.85 3.60
C GLU A 49 6.21 8.68 2.48
N VAL A 50 5.96 7.44 2.05
CA VAL A 50 4.92 7.13 1.05
C VAL A 50 3.56 7.61 1.53
N ILE A 51 3.17 7.29 2.76
CA ILE A 51 1.87 7.68 3.31
C ILE A 51 1.76 9.19 3.49
N GLY A 52 2.85 9.85 3.90
CA GLY A 52 2.93 11.31 3.95
C GLY A 52 2.67 11.93 2.58
N HIS A 53 3.32 11.40 1.54
CA HIS A 53 3.12 11.83 0.16
C HIS A 53 1.66 11.63 -0.28
N VAL A 54 1.12 10.43 -0.09
CA VAL A 54 -0.27 10.09 -0.48
C VAL A 54 -1.28 11.01 0.19
N ARG A 55 -1.16 11.25 1.50
CA ARG A 55 -2.07 12.12 2.24
C ARG A 55 -1.99 13.59 1.80
N SER A 56 -0.81 14.04 1.39
CA SER A 56 -0.59 15.41 0.92
C SER A 56 -1.15 15.65 -0.48
N HIS A 57 -1.00 14.68 -1.40
CA HIS A 57 -1.36 14.85 -2.82
C HIS A 57 -2.79 14.34 -3.13
N TYR A 58 -3.26 13.34 -2.39
CA TYR A 58 -4.59 12.74 -2.59
C TYR A 58 -5.37 12.73 -1.25
N PRO A 59 -5.74 13.91 -0.71
CA PRO A 59 -6.35 14.01 0.62
C PRO A 59 -7.70 13.30 0.75
N GLN A 60 -8.38 13.00 -0.37
CA GLN A 60 -9.64 12.25 -0.40
C GLN A 60 -9.45 10.74 -0.59
N LEU A 61 -8.24 10.28 -0.91
CA LEU A 61 -7.98 8.87 -1.14
C LEU A 61 -8.07 8.11 0.18
N ARG A 62 -8.83 7.02 0.19
CA ARG A 62 -8.92 6.15 1.36
C ARG A 62 -7.63 5.35 1.50
N VAL A 63 -7.02 5.40 2.68
CA VAL A 63 -5.76 4.71 2.96
C VAL A 63 -5.99 3.66 4.04
N LEU A 64 -5.63 2.41 3.77
CA LEU A 64 -5.60 1.30 4.73
C LEU A 64 -4.15 0.87 4.93
N LEU A 65 -3.68 0.99 6.17
CA LEU A 65 -2.38 0.47 6.57
C LEU A 65 -2.56 -0.89 7.23
N ILE A 66 -1.81 -1.88 6.76
CA ILE A 66 -1.79 -3.22 7.33
C ILE A 66 -0.42 -3.42 7.98
N SER A 67 -0.37 -3.58 9.29
CA SER A 67 0.88 -3.88 9.99
C SER A 67 0.89 -5.34 10.43
N GLY A 68 1.87 -6.11 9.97
CA GLY A 68 2.18 -7.41 10.55
C GLY A 68 3.10 -7.25 11.76
N GLN A 69 2.69 -7.72 12.94
CA GLN A 69 3.63 -8.03 14.01
C GLN A 69 3.87 -9.54 13.98
N ASP A 70 5.13 -9.97 13.92
CA ASP A 70 5.46 -11.37 14.15
C ASP A 70 5.24 -11.66 15.64
N LEU A 71 4.05 -12.10 15.99
CA LEU A 71 3.68 -12.49 17.35
C LEU A 71 4.21 -13.87 17.73
N ARG A 72 5.01 -14.53 16.88
CA ARG A 72 5.64 -15.80 17.25
C ARG A 72 6.68 -15.50 18.34
N PRO A 73 6.61 -16.15 19.51
CA PRO A 73 7.65 -16.00 20.51
C PRO A 73 8.97 -16.46 19.89
N ALA A 74 9.98 -15.58 19.95
CA ALA A 74 11.35 -15.95 19.62
C ALA A 74 11.72 -17.16 20.48
N HIS A 75 11.81 -18.34 19.84
CA HIS A 75 12.36 -19.51 20.49
C HIS A 75 13.88 -19.29 20.57
N ASN A 76 14.35 -18.99 21.78
CA ASN A 76 15.75 -19.16 22.17
C ASN A 76 16.00 -20.63 22.51
#